data_AF-A0AAN7BE36-F1
#
_entry.id   AF-A0AAN7BE36-F1
#
_cell.length_a   1.000
_cell.length_b   1.000
_cell.length_c   1.000
_cell.angle_alpha   90.00
_cell.angle_beta   90.00
_cell.angle_gamma   90.00
#
_symmetry.space_group_name_H-M   'P 1'
#
loop_
_entity.id
_entity.type
_entity.pdbx_description
1 polymer ?
#
loop_
_entity_poly.entity_id
_entity_poly.type
_entity_poly.pdbx_seq_one_letter_code
_entity_poly.pdbx_strand_id
1 'polypeptide(L)'
;MILFETTESVIEVLWDIVLAIYVVKIAFAYFLLNFLSGLALVYLSSHHLTPVIQLTTPQSELVLVPFLLLSSIIWARFTILYYEVPRVGGFRLAAGATALVFLAGASLLVTTPILYLEGLAGWIWETDKKAGLAFGALLVAYTLMMAIQMGFEHNGETGAGEGETTTSHGHEKKSIVAAVPTVNLVKNSKVKMQ
;
A
#
# COMPACT_ATOMS: atom_id res chain seq x y z
N MET A 1 35.22 1.75 26.29
CA MET A 1 34.84 1.10 25.02
C MET A 1 33.34 0.69 24.98
N ILE A 2 32.47 1.28 25.81
CA ILE A 2 31.04 0.89 25.94
C ILE A 2 30.09 1.97 25.35
N LEU A 3 30.62 3.15 24.99
CA LEU A 3 29.81 4.29 24.53
C LEU A 3 29.44 4.24 23.03
N PHE A 4 30.20 3.51 22.21
CA PHE A 4 29.94 3.40 20.77
C PHE A 4 28.91 2.31 20.44
N GLU A 5 28.86 1.20 21.20
CA GLU A 5 27.81 0.17 21.07
C GLU A 5 26.42 0.73 21.43
N THR A 6 26.34 1.61 22.43
CA THR A 6 25.06 2.21 22.85
C THR A 6 24.53 3.23 21.84
N THR A 7 25.41 3.99 21.19
CA THR A 7 24.97 5.02 20.23
C THR A 7 24.43 4.38 18.94
N GLU A 8 25.11 3.35 18.42
CA GLU A 8 24.66 2.60 17.25
C GLU A 8 23.32 1.89 17.51
N SER A 9 23.19 1.23 18.68
CA SER A 9 21.94 0.60 19.11
C SER A 9 20.79 1.60 19.27
N VAL A 10 21.04 2.80 19.82
CA VAL A 10 20.00 3.84 19.96
C VAL A 10 19.57 4.37 18.59
N ILE A 11 20.49 4.52 17.64
CA ILE A 11 20.17 4.97 16.27
C ILE A 11 19.30 3.93 15.54
N GLU A 12 19.61 2.65 15.69
CA GLU A 12 18.81 1.55 15.12
C GLU A 12 17.37 1.55 15.67
N VAL A 13 17.22 1.66 16.99
CA VAL A 13 15.90 1.75 17.63
C VAL A 13 15.13 3.00 17.18
N LEU A 14 15.80 4.15 17.05
CA LEU A 14 15.17 5.37 16.56
C LEU A 14 14.68 5.19 15.12
N TRP A 15 15.47 4.53 14.27
CA TRP A 15 15.11 4.23 12.89
C TRP A 15 13.90 3.31 12.78
N ASP A 16 13.84 2.26 13.61
CA ASP A 16 12.67 1.36 13.67
C ASP A 16 11.40 2.08 14.11
N ILE A 17 11.49 2.99 15.09
CA ILE A 17 10.35 3.81 15.52
C ILE A 17 9.88 4.73 14.38
N VAL A 18 10.80 5.39 13.70
CA VAL A 18 10.48 6.26 12.55
C VAL A 18 9.82 5.46 11.43
N LEU A 19 10.37 4.28 11.12
CA LEU A 19 9.82 3.36 10.12
C LEU A 19 8.42 2.90 10.52
N ALA A 20 8.21 2.52 11.78
CA ALA A 20 6.91 2.10 12.30
C ALA A 20 5.87 3.22 12.20
N ILE A 21 6.21 4.45 12.61
CA ILE A 21 5.32 5.62 12.49
C ILE A 21 4.98 5.87 11.01
N TYR A 22 5.95 5.72 10.12
CA TYR A 22 5.74 5.88 8.68
C TYR A 22 4.75 4.84 8.12
N VAL A 23 4.91 3.57 8.49
CA VAL A 23 3.97 2.48 8.14
C VAL A 23 2.57 2.79 8.67
N VAL A 24 2.46 3.18 9.94
CA VAL A 24 1.18 3.49 10.58
C VAL A 24 0.48 4.65 9.88
N LYS A 25 1.22 5.69 9.48
CA LYS A 25 0.64 6.84 8.75
C LYS A 25 0.06 6.44 7.40
N ILE A 26 0.80 5.64 6.62
CA ILE A 26 0.34 5.13 5.33
C ILE A 26 -0.88 4.22 5.52
N ALA A 27 -0.80 3.30 6.48
CA ALA A 27 -1.88 2.38 6.81
C ALA A 27 -3.15 3.12 7.24
N PHE A 28 -3.01 4.17 8.05
CA PHE A 28 -4.12 4.99 8.50
C PHE A 28 -4.77 5.76 7.35
N ALA A 29 -3.98 6.34 6.45
CA ALA A 29 -4.51 7.03 5.27
C ALA A 29 -5.29 6.06 4.35
N TYR A 30 -4.72 4.88 4.08
CA TYR A 30 -5.37 3.84 3.29
C TYR A 30 -6.67 3.33 3.95
N PHE A 31 -6.64 3.11 5.27
CA PHE A 31 -7.80 2.78 6.07
C PHE A 31 -8.88 3.85 5.97
N LEU A 32 -8.56 5.12 6.18
CA LEU A 32 -9.53 6.21 6.20
C LEU A 32 -10.25 6.35 4.85
N LEU A 33 -9.51 6.28 3.75
CA LEU A 33 -10.08 6.36 2.40
C LEU A 33 -11.04 5.20 2.11
N ASN A 34 -10.66 3.99 2.48
CA ASN A 34 -11.52 2.81 2.30
C ASN A 34 -12.72 2.80 3.24
N PHE A 35 -12.53 3.21 4.49
CA PHE A 35 -13.60 3.27 5.47
C PHE A 35 -14.65 4.31 5.07
N LEU A 36 -14.23 5.51 4.66
CA LEU A 36 -15.16 6.55 4.20
C LEU A 36 -15.88 6.15 2.91
N SER A 37 -15.17 5.53 1.96
CA SER A 37 -15.78 5.07 0.71
C SER A 37 -16.76 3.91 0.95
N GLY A 38 -16.40 2.96 1.82
CA GLY A 38 -17.27 1.88 2.23
C GLY A 38 -18.50 2.38 2.97
N LEU A 39 -18.33 3.33 3.89
CA LEU A 39 -19.44 3.97 4.59
C LEU A 39 -20.38 4.71 3.64
N ALA A 40 -19.82 5.45 2.67
CA ALA A 40 -20.60 6.14 1.65
C ALA A 40 -21.38 5.15 0.75
N LEU A 41 -20.75 4.03 0.35
CA LEU A 41 -21.40 2.99 -0.44
C LEU A 41 -22.53 2.31 0.33
N VAL A 42 -22.31 1.98 1.61
CA VAL A 42 -23.35 1.39 2.47
C VAL A 42 -24.48 2.40 2.68
N TYR A 43 -24.18 3.66 2.97
CA TYR A 43 -25.17 4.71 3.15
C TYR A 43 -26.04 4.91 1.89
N LEU A 44 -25.39 4.98 0.71
CA LEU A 44 -26.09 5.12 -0.57
C LEU A 44 -26.95 3.88 -0.84
N SER A 45 -26.42 2.68 -0.57
CA SER A 45 -27.16 1.42 -0.72
C SER A 45 -28.42 1.38 0.14
N SER A 46 -28.27 1.62 1.45
CA SER A 46 -29.37 1.59 2.40
C SER A 46 -30.45 2.64 2.11
N HIS A 47 -30.05 3.83 1.68
CA HIS A 47 -31.00 4.94 1.49
C HIS A 47 -31.64 4.96 0.08
N HIS A 48 -30.94 4.50 -0.96
CA HIS A 48 -31.41 4.63 -2.36
C HIS A 48 -31.70 3.28 -3.05
N LEU A 49 -30.94 2.21 -2.75
CA LEU A 49 -31.10 0.93 -3.43
C LEU A 49 -32.10 -0.01 -2.72
N THR A 50 -32.08 -0.08 -1.39
CA THR A 50 -32.97 -0.93 -0.59
C THR A 50 -34.48 -0.63 -0.77
N PRO A 51 -34.95 0.62 -0.93
CA PRO A 51 -36.38 0.86 -1.15
C PRO A 51 -36.85 0.54 -2.58
N VAL A 52 -35.95 0.57 -3.58
CA VAL A 52 -36.28 0.36 -5.00
C VAL A 52 -36.20 -1.12 -5.37
N ILE A 53 -35.28 -1.83 -4.74
CA ILE A 53 -34.98 -3.23 -4.99
C ILE A 53 -35.36 -3.95 -3.70
N GLN A 54 -36.51 -4.62 -3.66
CA GLN A 54 -37.01 -5.38 -2.50
C GLN A 54 -36.14 -6.61 -2.15
N LEU A 55 -34.81 -6.46 -2.14
CA LEU A 55 -33.83 -7.45 -1.74
C LEU A 55 -33.66 -7.39 -0.20
N THR A 56 -34.68 -7.86 0.53
CA THR A 56 -34.59 -8.06 1.99
C THR A 56 -33.85 -9.35 2.36
N THR A 57 -32.98 -9.87 1.47
CA THR A 57 -32.24 -11.12 1.65
C THR A 57 -30.74 -10.87 1.83
N PRO A 58 -30.02 -11.76 2.54
CA PRO A 58 -28.57 -11.66 2.79
C PRO A 58 -27.69 -11.62 1.51
N GLN A 59 -28.29 -11.78 0.32
CA GLN A 59 -27.60 -11.68 -0.96
C GLN A 59 -27.36 -10.25 -1.44
N SER A 60 -28.06 -9.25 -0.88
CA SER A 60 -27.84 -7.84 -1.20
C SER A 60 -26.41 -7.39 -0.89
N GLU A 61 -25.79 -7.95 0.15
CA GLU A 61 -24.44 -7.58 0.57
C GLU A 61 -23.39 -8.02 -0.44
N LEU A 62 -23.61 -9.12 -1.16
CA LEU A 62 -22.70 -9.60 -2.21
C LEU A 62 -22.63 -8.64 -3.40
N VAL A 63 -23.69 -7.86 -3.65
CA VAL A 63 -23.70 -6.87 -4.74
C VAL A 63 -22.71 -5.74 -4.44
N LEU A 64 -22.46 -5.42 -3.16
CA LEU A 64 -21.53 -4.37 -2.75
C LEU A 64 -20.06 -4.81 -2.77
N VAL A 65 -19.79 -6.12 -2.66
CA VAL A 65 -18.44 -6.70 -2.69
C VAL A 65 -17.58 -6.23 -3.87
N PRO A 66 -18.03 -6.28 -5.13
CA PRO A 66 -17.21 -5.81 -6.26
C PRO A 66 -16.91 -4.30 -6.17
N PHE A 67 -17.85 -3.48 -5.70
CA PHE A 67 -17.63 -2.04 -5.55
C PHE A 67 -16.63 -1.72 -4.44
N LEU A 68 -16.69 -2.45 -3.32
CA LEU A 68 -15.72 -2.34 -2.24
C LEU A 68 -14.32 -2.77 -2.68
N LEU A 69 -14.22 -3.86 -3.46
CA LEU A 69 -12.94 -4.29 -4.04
C LEU A 69 -12.38 -3.25 -5.01
N LEU A 70 -13.19 -2.72 -5.93
CA LEU A 70 -12.76 -1.66 -6.86
C LEU A 70 -12.28 -0.40 -6.12
N SER A 71 -13.03 0.02 -5.10
CA SER A 71 -12.63 1.11 -4.21
C SER A 71 -11.25 0.83 -3.59
N SER A 72 -11.04 -0.37 -3.03
CA SER A 72 -9.76 -0.73 -2.42
C SER A 72 -8.59 -0.73 -3.41
N ILE A 73 -8.81 -1.17 -4.65
CA ILE A 73 -7.77 -1.13 -5.72
C ILE A 73 -7.36 0.31 -6.00
N ILE A 74 -8.34 1.20 -6.18
CA ILE A 74 -8.12 2.61 -6.51
C ILE A 74 -7.38 3.31 -5.37
N TRP A 75 -7.82 3.13 -4.13
CA TRP A 75 -7.21 3.76 -2.98
C TRP A 75 -5.83 3.20 -2.64
N ALA A 76 -5.59 1.91 -2.88
CA ALA A 76 -4.27 1.32 -2.72
C ALA A 76 -3.30 1.97 -3.71
N ARG A 77 -3.70 2.13 -4.98
CA ARG A 77 -2.88 2.78 -6.00
C ARG A 77 -2.64 4.25 -5.68
N PHE A 78 -3.67 4.98 -5.25
CA PHE A 78 -3.55 6.38 -4.85
C PHE A 78 -2.56 6.54 -3.69
N THR A 79 -2.64 5.68 -2.68
CA THR A 79 -1.77 5.72 -1.50
C THR A 79 -0.32 5.40 -1.88
N ILE A 80 -0.09 4.41 -2.76
CA ILE A 80 1.25 4.06 -3.23
C ILE A 80 1.90 5.22 -4.00
N LEU A 81 1.13 5.88 -4.87
CA LEU A 81 1.63 7.01 -5.67
C LEU A 81 1.89 8.26 -4.81
N TYR A 82 1.00 8.57 -3.87
CA TYR A 82 1.11 9.80 -3.07
C TYR A 82 2.21 9.72 -2.00
N TYR A 83 2.38 8.55 -1.37
CA TYR A 83 3.39 8.33 -0.33
C TYR A 83 4.68 7.70 -0.88
N GLU A 84 4.84 7.59 -2.20
CA GLU A 84 6.02 6.98 -2.86
C GLU A 84 6.49 5.71 -2.15
N VAL A 85 5.54 4.79 -1.88
CA VAL A 85 5.79 3.66 -1.00
C VAL A 85 6.88 2.77 -1.58
N PRO A 86 7.97 2.49 -0.83
CA PRO A 86 9.10 1.73 -1.34
C PRO A 86 8.63 0.37 -1.86
N ARG A 87 9.24 -0.09 -2.96
CA ARG A 87 8.93 -1.35 -3.65
C ARG A 87 9.49 -2.56 -2.89
N VAL A 88 9.23 -2.65 -1.59
CA VAL A 88 9.61 -3.77 -0.73
C VAL A 88 8.34 -4.49 -0.30
N GLY A 89 8.20 -5.76 -0.68
CA GLY A 89 6.97 -6.53 -0.45
C GLY A 89 6.57 -6.62 1.03
N GLY A 90 7.56 -6.83 1.91
CA GLY A 90 7.33 -6.87 3.36
C GLY A 90 6.78 -5.56 3.91
N PHE A 91 7.25 -4.41 3.41
CA PHE A 91 6.77 -3.09 3.85
C PHE A 91 5.31 -2.85 3.46
N ARG A 92 4.95 -3.15 2.21
CA ARG A 92 3.56 -3.01 1.72
C ARG A 92 2.60 -3.96 2.42
N LEU A 93 3.06 -5.18 2.73
CA LEU A 93 2.27 -6.16 3.48
C LEU A 93 2.09 -5.73 4.95
N ALA A 94 3.12 -5.20 5.59
CA ALA A 94 3.00 -4.64 6.94
C ALA A 94 2.02 -3.45 6.97
N ALA A 95 2.06 -2.56 5.99
CA ALA A 95 1.10 -1.46 5.87
C ALA A 95 -0.34 -1.97 5.67
N GLY A 96 -0.55 -2.94 4.78
CA GLY A 96 -1.86 -3.56 4.55
C GLY A 96 -2.39 -4.30 5.79
N ALA A 97 -1.53 -5.03 6.50
CA ALA A 97 -1.87 -5.69 7.75
C ALA A 97 -2.21 -4.69 8.86
N THR A 98 -1.45 -3.60 8.98
CA THR A 98 -1.74 -2.54 9.94
C THR A 98 -3.08 -1.87 9.63
N ALA A 99 -3.37 -1.64 8.34
CA ALA A 99 -4.66 -1.09 7.91
C ALA A 99 -5.83 -2.03 8.21
N LEU A 100 -5.62 -3.35 8.16
CA LEU A 100 -6.61 -4.33 8.60
C LEU A 100 -6.91 -4.20 10.08
N VAL A 101 -5.89 -4.03 10.92
CA VAL A 101 -6.09 -3.85 12.37
C VAL A 101 -6.95 -2.63 12.63
N PHE A 102 -6.71 -1.51 11.93
CA PHE A 102 -7.58 -0.34 12.02
C PHE A 102 -9.01 -0.61 11.54
N LEU A 103 -9.17 -1.32 10.43
CA LEU A 103 -10.49 -1.66 9.89
C LEU A 103 -11.28 -2.60 10.82
N ALA A 104 -10.62 -3.63 11.36
CA ALA A 104 -11.20 -4.54 12.34
C ALA A 104 -11.51 -3.85 13.66
N GLY A 105 -10.64 -2.92 14.10
CA GLY A 105 -10.90 -2.08 15.26
C GLY A 105 -12.13 -1.18 15.05
N ALA A 106 -12.22 -0.53 13.89
CA ALA A 106 -13.36 0.31 13.54
C ALA A 106 -14.66 -0.50 13.43
N SER A 107 -14.63 -1.68 12.79
CA SER A 107 -15.81 -2.53 12.69
C SER A 107 -16.28 -3.02 14.05
N LEU A 108 -15.38 -3.44 14.94
CA LEU A 108 -15.73 -3.80 16.32
C LEU A 108 -16.29 -2.60 17.08
N LEU A 109 -15.66 -1.43 17.02
CA LEU A 109 -16.12 -0.25 17.75
C LEU A 109 -17.51 0.23 17.29
N VAL A 110 -17.84 0.11 16.00
CA VAL A 110 -19.15 0.49 15.48
C VAL A 110 -20.19 -0.61 15.74
N THR A 111 -19.84 -1.86 15.48
CA THR A 111 -20.79 -2.98 15.50
C THR A 111 -21.13 -3.42 16.92
N THR A 112 -20.17 -3.47 17.84
CA THR A 112 -20.39 -3.94 19.22
C THR A 112 -21.47 -3.15 19.97
N PRO A 113 -21.47 -1.79 20.00
CA PRO A 113 -22.51 -1.04 20.69
C PRO A 113 -23.88 -1.17 20.03
N ILE A 114 -23.93 -1.22 18.70
CA ILE A 114 -25.20 -1.40 17.96
C ILE A 114 -25.80 -2.77 18.27
N LEU A 115 -25.00 -3.83 18.21
CA LEU A 115 -25.44 -5.20 18.52
C LEU A 115 -25.82 -5.40 19.99
N TYR A 116 -25.13 -4.71 20.90
CA TYR A 116 -25.45 -4.76 22.33
C TYR A 116 -26.80 -4.10 22.62
N LEU A 117 -27.11 -2.98 21.96
CA LEU A 117 -28.38 -2.28 22.11
C LEU A 117 -29.56 -3.09 21.54
N GLU A 118 -29.35 -3.84 20.47
CA GLU A 118 -30.42 -4.60 19.81
C GLU A 118 -30.55 -6.06 20.32
N GLY A 119 -29.68 -6.51 21.23
CA GLY A 119 -29.73 -7.87 21.79
C GLY A 119 -29.44 -9.00 20.79
N LEU A 120 -28.95 -8.67 19.60
CA LEU A 120 -28.73 -9.58 18.46
C LEU A 120 -27.36 -10.27 18.47
N ALA A 121 -26.53 -10.01 19.47
CA ALA A 121 -25.15 -10.52 19.55
C ALA A 121 -25.05 -12.06 19.48
N GLY A 122 -26.01 -12.78 20.08
CA GLY A 122 -26.04 -14.25 20.02
C GLY A 122 -26.46 -14.80 18.65
N TRP A 123 -27.40 -14.12 17.98
CA TRP A 123 -27.97 -14.58 16.71
C TRP A 123 -26.97 -14.53 15.55
N ILE A 124 -26.09 -13.52 15.51
CA ILE A 124 -25.07 -13.38 14.47
C ILE A 124 -23.96 -14.43 14.59
N TRP A 125 -23.64 -14.85 15.81
CA TRP A 125 -22.62 -15.87 16.05
C TRP A 125 -23.06 -17.27 15.58
N GLU A 126 -24.36 -17.54 15.62
CA GLU A 126 -24.93 -18.83 15.23
C GLU A 126 -25.40 -18.88 13.78
N THR A 127 -25.87 -17.77 13.20
CA THR A 127 -26.67 -17.83 11.98
C THR A 127 -25.85 -17.93 10.69
N ASP A 128 -24.58 -17.46 10.62
CA ASP A 128 -23.92 -17.43 9.31
C ASP A 128 -22.39 -17.58 9.30
N LYS A 129 -21.92 -18.80 9.58
CA LYS A 129 -20.50 -19.18 9.42
C LYS A 129 -19.97 -18.97 7.99
N LYS A 130 -20.85 -19.06 6.98
CA LYS A 130 -20.45 -18.90 5.56
C LYS A 130 -20.30 -17.43 5.19
N ALA A 131 -21.20 -16.56 5.65
CA ALA A 131 -21.04 -15.12 5.49
C ALA A 131 -19.79 -14.60 6.22
N GLY A 132 -19.54 -15.10 7.45
CA GLY A 132 -18.30 -14.78 8.18
C GLY A 132 -17.04 -15.19 7.43
N LEU A 133 -17.04 -16.34 6.76
CA LEU A 133 -15.92 -16.79 5.92
C LEU A 133 -15.74 -15.90 4.68
N ALA A 134 -16.83 -15.53 4.00
CA ALA A 134 -16.78 -14.64 2.84
C ALA A 134 -16.26 -13.25 3.21
N PHE A 135 -16.69 -12.70 4.36
CA PHE A 135 -16.19 -11.43 4.88
C PHE A 135 -14.71 -11.53 5.29
N GLY A 136 -14.31 -12.63 5.90
CA GLY A 136 -12.90 -12.92 6.20
C GLY A 136 -12.03 -12.97 4.94
N ALA A 137 -12.51 -13.60 3.87
CA ALA A 137 -11.83 -13.62 2.57
C ALA A 137 -11.69 -12.22 1.97
N LEU A 138 -12.73 -11.38 2.09
CA LEU A 138 -12.69 -9.98 1.64
C LEU A 138 -11.64 -9.16 2.41
N LEU A 139 -11.56 -9.35 3.73
CA LEU A 139 -10.55 -8.71 4.57
C LEU A 139 -9.12 -9.14 4.20
N VAL A 140 -8.92 -10.42 3.90
CA VAL A 140 -7.63 -10.92 3.39
C VAL A 140 -7.30 -10.32 2.03
N ALA A 141 -8.27 -10.22 1.11
CA ALA A 141 -8.07 -9.57 -0.17
C ALA A 141 -7.69 -8.09 0.00
N TYR A 142 -8.32 -7.40 0.95
CA TYR A 142 -8.01 -6.01 1.30
C TYR A 142 -6.58 -5.81 1.80
N THR A 143 -6.06 -6.71 2.65
CA THR A 143 -4.68 -6.63 3.15
C THR A 143 -3.66 -6.89 2.07
N LEU A 144 -3.92 -7.90 1.25
CA LEU A 144 -3.04 -8.29 0.16
C LEU A 144 -3.05 -7.29 -0.98
N MET A 145 -4.07 -6.44 -1.10
CA MET A 145 -4.22 -5.50 -2.22
C MET A 145 -2.96 -4.63 -2.43
N MET A 146 -2.37 -4.10 -1.35
CA MET A 146 -1.15 -3.28 -1.44
C MET A 146 0.07 -4.10 -1.90
N ALA A 147 0.13 -5.39 -1.55
CA ALA A 147 1.21 -6.29 -1.95
C ALA A 147 1.02 -6.84 -3.38
N ILE A 148 -0.22 -7.16 -3.77
CA ILE A 148 -0.57 -7.69 -5.10
C ILE A 148 -0.22 -6.69 -6.20
N GLN A 149 -0.41 -5.39 -5.96
CA GLN A 149 -0.05 -4.35 -6.93
C GLN A 149 1.45 -4.35 -7.26
N MET A 150 2.31 -4.81 -6.34
CA MET A 150 3.74 -4.99 -6.62
C MET A 150 4.01 -6.12 -7.62
N GLY A 151 3.23 -7.21 -7.57
CA GLY A 151 3.36 -8.32 -8.53
C GLY A 151 3.05 -7.91 -9.97
N PHE A 152 2.11 -6.98 -10.14
CA PHE A 152 1.81 -6.39 -11.45
C PHE A 152 2.90 -5.42 -11.92
N GLU A 153 3.55 -4.68 -11.02
CA GLU A 153 4.69 -3.82 -11.35
C GLU A 153 5.92 -4.65 -11.79
N HIS A 154 6.21 -5.76 -11.10
CA HIS A 154 7.34 -6.64 -11.43
C HIS A 154 7.14 -7.39 -12.77
N ASN A 155 5.91 -7.83 -13.04
CA ASN A 155 5.55 -8.45 -14.33
C ASN A 155 5.50 -7.42 -15.47
N GLY A 156 5.24 -6.14 -15.17
CA GLY A 156 5.38 -5.05 -16.12
C GLY A 156 6.82 -4.84 -16.56
N GLU A 157 7.81 -4.95 -15.66
CA GLU A 157 9.23 -4.81 -16.01
C GLU A 157 9.83 -6.07 -16.65
N THR A 158 9.31 -7.25 -16.31
CA THR A 158 9.75 -8.52 -16.92
C THR A 158 9.05 -8.80 -18.27
N GLY A 159 7.87 -8.22 -18.49
CA GLY A 159 7.11 -8.28 -19.74
C GLY A 159 7.27 -7.07 -20.67
N ALA A 160 7.85 -5.95 -20.20
CA ALA A 160 8.17 -4.77 -21.01
C ALA A 160 9.62 -4.79 -21.52
N GLY A 161 10.10 -5.95 -21.95
CA GLY A 161 11.27 -6.08 -22.83
C GLY A 161 10.95 -5.87 -24.31
N GLU A 162 9.69 -5.61 -24.67
CA GLU A 162 9.24 -5.37 -26.04
C GLU A 162 8.07 -4.37 -26.03
N GLY A 163 8.37 -3.08 -26.17
CA GLY A 163 7.34 -2.05 -26.33
C GLY A 163 7.67 -0.74 -25.63
N GLU A 164 8.54 0.05 -26.26
CA GLU A 164 8.84 1.45 -25.93
C GLU A 164 7.60 2.26 -25.52
N THR A 165 7.70 2.98 -24.40
CA THR A 165 7.31 4.38 -24.37
C THR A 165 8.30 5.17 -23.52
N THR A 166 8.97 6.05 -24.23
CA THR A 166 10.08 6.90 -23.83
C THR A 166 9.59 8.11 -23.03
N THR A 167 10.04 8.22 -21.77
CA THR A 167 10.44 9.52 -21.20
C THR A 167 11.67 9.30 -20.32
N SER A 168 12.75 8.86 -20.97
CA SER A 168 14.09 8.83 -20.40
C SER A 168 14.65 10.26 -20.48
N HIS A 169 14.57 11.00 -19.37
CA HIS A 169 15.41 12.17 -19.18
C HIS A 169 16.85 11.66 -19.05
N GLY A 170 17.59 11.80 -20.15
CA GLY A 170 18.98 11.38 -20.23
C GLY A 170 19.84 12.19 -19.29
N HIS A 171 20.48 11.50 -18.35
CA HIS A 171 21.80 11.86 -17.87
C HIS A 171 22.58 10.58 -17.53
N GLU A 172 23.80 10.53 -18.07
CA GLU A 172 24.94 9.73 -17.60
C GLU A 172 24.97 8.22 -17.88
N LYS A 173 25.39 7.88 -19.10
CA LYS A 173 26.52 6.95 -19.30
C LYS A 173 27.50 7.49 -20.35
N LYS A 174 28.15 8.62 -20.05
CA LYS A 174 29.40 8.97 -20.74
C LYS A 174 30.53 8.27 -19.98
N SER A 175 31.15 7.30 -20.64
CA SER A 175 32.41 6.70 -20.19
C SER A 175 33.42 7.81 -19.89
N ILE A 176 33.99 7.79 -18.69
CA ILE A 176 34.96 8.75 -18.16
C ILE A 176 36.18 8.90 -19.09
N VAL A 177 36.42 7.91 -19.96
CA VAL A 177 37.50 7.91 -20.97
C VAL A 177 37.29 8.94 -22.08
N ALA A 178 36.05 9.38 -22.34
CA ALA A 178 35.73 10.34 -23.41
C ALA A 178 35.76 11.82 -22.96
N ALA A 179 35.97 12.09 -21.67
CA ALA A 179 35.91 13.43 -21.08
C ALA A 179 37.28 14.01 -20.68
N VAL A 180 38.39 13.35 -21.03
CA VAL A 180 39.73 13.90 -20.82
C VAL A 180 40.15 14.66 -22.09
N PRO A 181 40.17 16.00 -22.09
CA PRO A 181 40.81 16.75 -23.16
C PRO A 181 42.32 16.47 -23.12
N THR A 182 42.83 15.79 -24.13
CA THR A 182 44.26 15.70 -24.43
C THR A 182 44.76 17.07 -24.93
N VAL A 183 44.89 18.02 -24.00
CA VAL A 183 45.50 19.32 -24.28
C VAL A 183 46.52 19.62 -23.18
N ASN A 184 47.78 19.25 -23.47
CA ASN A 184 49.02 19.97 -23.18
C ASN A 184 50.18 19.02 -22.86
N LEU A 185 50.90 18.61 -23.90
CA LEU A 185 52.34 18.37 -23.79
C LEU A 185 53.03 19.17 -24.89
N VAL A 186 53.05 20.50 -24.74
CA VAL A 186 54.05 21.33 -25.41
C VAL A 186 54.96 21.95 -24.35
N LYS A 187 56.23 21.56 -24.47
CA LYS A 187 57.47 22.31 -24.14
C LYS A 187 58.18 22.05 -22.81
N ASN A 188 59.31 21.32 -22.95
CA ASN A 188 60.68 21.58 -22.45
C ASN A 188 61.31 20.23 -22.06
N SER A 189 62.44 19.77 -22.59
CA SER A 189 63.72 20.45 -22.79
C SER A 189 64.74 19.45 -23.38
N LYS A 190 65.87 20.00 -23.89
CA LYS A 190 67.13 19.37 -24.36
C LYS A 190 67.13 19.09 -25.87
N VAL A 191 67.83 19.84 -26.74
CA VAL A 191 69.19 20.41 -26.65
C VAL A 191 70.19 19.43 -26.06
N LYS A 192 70.78 18.63 -26.95
CA LYS A 192 72.19 18.16 -26.97
C LYS A 192 72.45 17.84 -28.45
N MET A 193 73.19 18.69 -29.19
CA MET A 193 74.64 18.59 -29.34
C MET A 193 75.11 17.13 -29.38
N GLN A 194 75.23 16.58 -30.60
CA GLN A 194 76.48 16.04 -31.16
C GLN A 194 76.31 15.80 -32.66
#